data_AF-A0AAJ7E5K4-F1
#
_entry.id   AF-A0AAJ7E5K4-F1
#
_cell.length_a   1.000
_cell.length_b   1.000
_cell.length_c   1.000
_cell.angle_alpha   90.00
_cell.angle_beta   90.00
_cell.angle_gamma   90.00
#
_symmetry.space_group_name_H-M   'P 1'
#
loop_
_entity.id
_entity.type
_entity.pdbx_description
1 polymer ?
#
loop_
_entity_poly.entity_id
_entity_poly.type
_entity_poly.pdbx_seq_one_letter_code
_entity_poly.pdbx_strand_id
1 'polypeptide(L)'
;MFGPSPDWVVGVSGLELCNRDCSWAESKTIDLFPYDAGTDNGISYMSANSETIPREKMYRITTMYPEDPRAPFYNPGGELRPMARLYLTRESLLPRGCDEDTLQALVVEEAENTQAVNRR
;
A
#
# COMPACT_ATOMS: atom_id res chain seq x y z
N MET A 1 -4.75 5.98 -4.35
CA MET A 1 -5.96 6.02 -5.20
C MET A 1 -5.55 6.47 -6.59
N PHE A 2 -6.08 5.86 -7.64
CA PHE A 2 -5.87 6.33 -9.01
C PHE A 2 -7.19 6.88 -9.54
N GLY A 3 -7.17 8.07 -10.12
CA GLY A 3 -8.38 8.81 -10.47
C GLY A 3 -8.46 9.15 -11.96
N PRO A 4 -9.68 9.32 -12.51
CA PRO A 4 -10.96 9.16 -11.81
C PRO A 4 -11.29 7.68 -11.59
N SER A 5 -11.82 7.32 -10.42
CA SER A 5 -12.30 5.98 -10.07
C SER A 5 -13.35 6.09 -8.97
N PRO A 6 -14.27 5.13 -8.84
CA PRO A 6 -15.21 5.04 -7.70
C PRO A 6 -14.46 5.03 -6.35
N ASP A 7 -13.66 3.99 -6.11
CA ASP A 7 -12.88 3.84 -4.88
C ASP A 7 -11.64 2.93 -5.06
N TRP A 8 -11.10 2.88 -6.28
CA TRP A 8 -10.05 1.95 -6.63
C TRP A 8 -8.65 2.41 -6.22
N VAL A 9 -7.84 1.45 -5.75
CA VAL A 9 -6.50 1.69 -5.23
C VAL A 9 -5.51 0.65 -5.76
N VAL A 10 -4.23 0.99 -5.70
CA VAL A 10 -3.11 0.06 -5.88
C VAL A 10 -2.19 0.21 -4.68
N GLY A 11 -1.54 -0.88 -4.26
CA GLY A 11 -0.64 -0.82 -3.12
C GLY A 11 -0.11 -2.18 -2.69
N VAL A 12 0.69 -2.16 -1.62
CA VAL A 12 1.22 -3.34 -0.94
C VAL A 12 0.75 -3.31 0.51
N SER A 13 0.53 -4.49 1.09
CA SER A 13 0.16 -4.65 2.50
C SER A 13 1.09 -5.66 3.15
N GLY A 14 1.62 -5.34 4.33
CA GLY A 14 2.52 -6.23 5.08
C GLY A 14 3.81 -6.59 4.33
N LEU A 15 4.36 -5.66 3.53
CA LEU A 15 5.59 -5.92 2.78
C LEU A 15 6.80 -5.96 3.73
N GLU A 16 7.36 -7.15 3.92
CA GLU A 16 8.57 -7.33 4.72
C GLU A 16 9.82 -6.86 3.96
N LEU A 17 10.63 -6.02 4.62
CA LEU A 17 11.93 -5.53 4.12
C LEU A 17 13.10 -6.10 4.93
N CYS A 18 12.84 -6.72 6.08
CA CYS A 18 13.80 -7.46 6.87
C CYS A 18 14.00 -8.86 6.28
N ASN A 19 15.24 -9.20 5.98
CA ASN A 19 15.63 -10.50 5.48
C ASN A 19 15.87 -11.47 6.65
N ARG A 20 15.86 -12.78 6.35
CA ARG A 20 16.08 -13.84 7.36
C ARG A 20 17.50 -13.86 7.94
N ASP A 21 18.44 -13.21 7.28
CA ASP A 21 19.83 -13.05 7.68
C ASP A 21 20.07 -11.79 8.53
N CYS A 22 18.99 -11.22 9.09
CA CYS A 22 19.02 -9.98 9.89
C CYS A 22 19.53 -8.75 9.10
N SER A 23 19.51 -8.80 7.76
CA SER A 23 19.81 -7.66 6.91
C SER A 23 18.54 -6.96 6.41
N TRP A 24 18.68 -5.73 5.93
CA TRP A 24 17.62 -5.04 5.20
C TRP A 24 17.74 -5.29 3.70
N ALA A 25 16.63 -5.54 3.03
CA ALA A 25 16.57 -5.66 1.58
C ALA A 25 17.14 -4.41 0.91
N GLU A 26 18.07 -4.60 -0.03
CA GLU A 26 18.66 -3.51 -0.80
C GLU A 26 17.67 -2.93 -1.81
N SER A 27 16.92 -3.80 -2.49
CA SER A 27 15.85 -3.37 -3.37
C SER A 27 14.71 -4.40 -3.47
N LYS A 28 13.52 -3.92 -3.83
CA LYS A 28 12.36 -4.73 -4.22
C LYS A 28 11.62 -4.08 -5.38
N THR A 29 11.24 -4.89 -6.36
CA THR A 29 10.38 -4.47 -7.47
C THR A 29 9.10 -5.27 -7.43
N ILE A 30 7.94 -4.58 -7.40
CA ILE A 30 6.64 -5.20 -7.19
C ILE A 30 5.66 -4.66 -8.23
N ASP A 31 5.04 -5.58 -8.97
CA ASP A 31 3.93 -5.26 -9.86
C ASP A 31 2.64 -5.05 -9.06
N LEU A 32 2.00 -3.91 -9.26
CA LEU A 32 0.79 -3.51 -8.56
C LEU A 32 -0.43 -3.70 -9.45
N PHE A 33 -1.48 -4.22 -8.83
CA PHE A 33 -2.77 -4.49 -9.46
C PHE A 33 -3.88 -3.74 -8.72
N PRO A 34 -4.97 -3.40 -9.41
CA PRO A 34 -6.08 -2.67 -8.82
C PRO A 34 -6.81 -3.50 -7.76
N TYR A 35 -7.20 -2.83 -6.69
CA TYR A 35 -8.08 -3.29 -5.63
C TYR A 35 -9.26 -2.33 -5.51
N ASP A 36 -10.42 -2.88 -5.22
CA ASP A 36 -11.63 -2.16 -4.89
C ASP A 36 -11.71 -2.01 -3.36
N ALA A 37 -12.02 -0.81 -2.87
CA ALA A 37 -12.05 -0.53 -1.43
C ALA A 37 -13.33 -1.01 -0.74
N GLY A 38 -14.38 -1.34 -1.49
CA GLY A 38 -15.67 -1.81 -0.97
C GLY A 38 -16.55 -0.70 -0.38
N THR A 39 -16.43 0.51 -0.92
CA THR A 39 -17.10 1.73 -0.44
C THR A 39 -17.96 2.44 -1.49
N ASP A 40 -17.69 2.26 -2.78
CA ASP A 40 -18.49 2.79 -3.90
C ASP A 40 -18.76 1.72 -4.97
N ASN A 41 -20.01 1.58 -5.41
CA ASN A 41 -20.46 0.56 -6.38
C ASN A 41 -20.27 0.98 -7.85
N GLY A 42 -19.55 2.06 -8.14
CA GLY A 42 -19.28 2.47 -9.51
C GLY A 42 -18.56 1.38 -10.33
N ILE A 43 -18.98 1.16 -11.57
CA ILE A 43 -18.43 0.08 -12.42
C ILE A 43 -17.33 0.58 -13.37
N SER A 44 -17.34 1.88 -13.67
CA SER A 44 -16.39 2.53 -14.58
C SER A 44 -15.71 3.73 -13.93
N TYR A 45 -14.58 4.16 -14.48
CA TYR A 45 -13.78 5.30 -13.99
C TYR A 45 -14.60 6.56 -13.71
N MET A 46 -15.62 6.85 -14.52
CA MET A 46 -16.45 8.06 -14.45
C MET A 46 -17.86 7.78 -13.92
N SER A 47 -18.08 6.65 -13.25
CA SER A 47 -19.37 6.35 -12.64
C SER A 47 -19.72 7.42 -11.60
N ALA A 48 -20.99 7.78 -11.52
CA ALA A 48 -21.47 8.62 -10.43
C ALA A 48 -21.34 7.87 -9.10
N ASN A 49 -21.09 8.61 -8.02
CA ASN A 49 -20.91 8.01 -6.70
C ASN A 49 -22.15 7.20 -6.29
N SER A 50 -21.91 6.00 -5.79
CA SER A 50 -22.94 5.08 -5.31
C SER A 50 -22.41 4.34 -4.08
N GLU A 51 -22.80 4.75 -2.88
CA GLU A 51 -22.26 4.15 -1.65
C GLU A 51 -22.57 2.64 -1.52
N THR A 52 -21.57 1.84 -1.17
CA THR A 52 -21.71 0.41 -0.88
C THR A 52 -22.24 0.21 0.55
N ILE A 53 -23.46 -0.35 0.67
CA ILE A 53 -24.13 -0.60 1.96
C ILE A 53 -24.63 -2.05 2.02
N PRO A 54 -24.16 -2.88 2.98
CA PRO A 54 -23.07 -2.60 3.93
C PRO A 54 -21.71 -2.52 3.21
N ARG A 55 -20.74 -1.81 3.82
CA ARG A 55 -19.38 -1.76 3.27
C ARG A 55 -18.79 -3.15 3.10
N GLU A 56 -18.11 -3.34 1.99
CA GLU A 56 -17.48 -4.62 1.65
C GLU A 56 -16.02 -4.66 2.12
N LYS A 57 -15.46 -5.86 2.14
CA LYS A 57 -14.02 -6.03 2.36
C LYS A 57 -13.28 -5.67 1.08
N MET A 58 -12.11 -5.07 1.22
CA MET A 58 -11.24 -4.79 0.08
C MET A 58 -10.93 -6.09 -0.70
N TYR A 59 -11.09 -6.06 -2.01
CA TYR A 59 -10.86 -7.21 -2.88
C TYR A 59 -10.08 -6.80 -4.13
N ARG A 60 -9.42 -7.79 -4.75
CA ARG A 60 -8.64 -7.56 -5.97
C ARG A 60 -9.58 -7.51 -7.17
N ILE A 61 -9.44 -6.49 -8.01
CA ILE A 61 -10.11 -6.42 -9.31
C ILE A 61 -9.37 -7.34 -10.28
N THR A 62 -10.11 -8.17 -11.02
CA THR A 62 -9.55 -9.15 -11.95
C THR A 62 -10.16 -8.97 -13.35
N THR A 63 -9.69 -9.73 -14.34
CA THR A 63 -10.27 -9.71 -15.68
C THR A 63 -11.68 -10.28 -15.75
N MET A 64 -12.13 -10.96 -14.70
CA MET A 64 -13.46 -11.55 -14.60
C MET A 64 -14.25 -11.00 -13.41
N TYR A 65 -13.73 -10.08 -12.62
CA TYR A 65 -14.45 -9.57 -11.44
C TYR A 65 -14.21 -8.07 -11.25
N PRO A 66 -15.29 -7.24 -11.21
CA PRO A 66 -16.70 -7.63 -11.36
C PRO A 66 -17.03 -8.19 -12.76
N GLU A 67 -17.99 -9.11 -12.84
CA GLU A 67 -18.45 -9.74 -14.09
C GLU A 67 -19.35 -8.80 -14.90
N ASP A 68 -18.85 -7.60 -15.24
CA ASP A 68 -19.59 -6.59 -16.00
C ASP A 68 -18.77 -6.14 -17.23
N PRO A 69 -19.29 -6.29 -18.46
CA PRO A 69 -18.62 -5.83 -19.67
C PRO A 69 -18.30 -4.33 -19.73
N ARG A 70 -18.93 -3.51 -18.88
CA ARG A 70 -18.67 -2.07 -18.75
C ARG A 70 -17.47 -1.79 -17.85
N ALA A 71 -17.04 -2.76 -17.04
CA ALA A 71 -15.87 -2.61 -16.19
C ALA A 71 -14.61 -2.53 -17.07
N PRO A 72 -13.74 -1.53 -16.86
CA PRO A 72 -12.61 -1.27 -17.75
C PRO A 72 -11.56 -2.39 -17.72
N PHE A 73 -11.59 -3.25 -16.71
CA PHE A 73 -10.67 -4.36 -16.54
C PHE A 73 -11.27 -5.70 -17.00
N TYR A 74 -12.56 -5.75 -17.35
CA TYR A 74 -13.21 -6.98 -17.79
C TYR A 74 -12.65 -7.44 -19.15
N ASN A 75 -12.06 -8.63 -19.17
CA ASN A 75 -11.45 -9.20 -20.36
C ASN A 75 -11.45 -10.74 -20.28
N PRO A 76 -12.54 -11.40 -20.70
CA PRO A 76 -12.65 -12.86 -20.61
C PRO A 76 -11.60 -13.54 -21.49
N GLY A 77 -10.74 -14.34 -20.87
CA GLY A 77 -9.63 -15.03 -21.53
C GLY A 77 -8.33 -14.22 -21.63
N GLY A 78 -8.31 -13.00 -21.11
CA GLY A 78 -7.11 -12.17 -21.02
C GLY A 78 -6.46 -12.17 -19.63
N GLU A 79 -5.21 -11.72 -19.59
CA GLU A 79 -4.49 -11.43 -18.34
C GLU A 79 -4.54 -9.94 -18.02
N LEU A 80 -4.65 -9.62 -16.73
CA LEU A 80 -4.58 -8.24 -16.25
C LEU A 80 -3.12 -7.79 -16.27
N ARG A 81 -2.79 -6.73 -17.00
CA ARG A 81 -1.45 -6.14 -16.95
C ARG A 81 -1.26 -5.37 -15.64
N PRO A 82 -0.03 -5.33 -15.09
CA PRO A 82 0.28 -4.47 -13.95
C PRO A 82 -0.11 -3.03 -14.25
N MET A 83 -0.81 -2.40 -13.33
CA MET A 83 -1.27 -1.02 -13.48
C MET A 83 -0.19 -0.01 -13.07
N ALA A 84 0.66 -0.41 -12.13
CA ALA A 84 1.82 0.33 -11.70
C ALA A 84 2.91 -0.65 -11.27
N ARG A 85 4.13 -0.15 -11.12
CA ARG A 85 5.25 -0.91 -10.56
C ARG A 85 5.90 -0.10 -9.45
N LEU A 86 6.00 -0.70 -8.28
CA LEU A 86 6.66 -0.12 -7.12
C LEU A 86 8.12 -0.56 -7.10
N TYR A 87 9.01 0.42 -7.12
CA TYR A 87 10.45 0.21 -6.92
C TYR A 87 10.81 0.74 -5.53
N LEU A 88 11.35 -0.12 -4.70
CA LEU A 88 11.90 0.21 -3.39
C LEU A 88 13.39 0.00 -3.48
N THR A 89 14.18 1.04 -3.18
CA THR A 89 15.63 0.96 -3.14
C THR A 89 16.08 1.58 -1.83
N ARG A 90 16.91 0.86 -1.09
CA ARG A 90 17.49 1.33 0.16
C ARG A 90 18.60 2.33 -0.15
N GLU A 91 18.38 3.60 0.19
CA GLU A 91 19.36 4.66 -0.06
C GLU A 91 20.56 4.58 0.90
N SER A 92 20.30 4.37 2.19
CA SER A 92 21.34 4.20 3.19
C SER A 92 20.88 3.31 4.33
N LEU A 93 21.85 2.72 5.02
CA LEU A 93 21.63 2.18 6.36
C LEU A 93 22.14 3.22 7.34
N LEU A 94 21.30 3.62 8.28
CA LEU A 94 21.76 4.40 9.42
C LEU A 94 22.40 3.43 10.40
N PRO A 95 23.74 3.44 10.54
CA PRO A 95 24.39 2.59 11.53
C PRO A 95 23.93 3.07 12.91
N ARG A 96 23.27 2.18 13.66
CA ARG A 96 23.13 2.37 15.09
C ARG A 96 24.27 1.62 15.76
N GLY A 97 25.17 2.38 16.37
CA GLY A 97 26.12 1.83 17.34
C GLY A 97 25.35 1.21 18.51
N CYS A 98 25.98 0.25 19.17
CA CYS A 98 25.54 -0.24 20.49
C CYS A 98 26.51 0.25 21.57
N ASP A 99 27.23 1.34 21.31
CA ASP A 99 28.05 2.02 22.29
C ASP A 99 27.16 2.82 23.26
N GLU A 100 27.66 3.07 24.47
CA GLU A 100 26.89 3.76 25.51
C GLU A 100 26.44 5.15 25.06
N ASP A 101 27.25 5.86 24.28
CA ASP A 101 26.92 7.20 23.79
C ASP A 101 25.72 7.19 22.83
N THR A 102 25.66 6.21 21.91
CA THR A 102 24.49 6.04 21.03
C THR A 102 23.25 5.59 21.78
N LEU A 103 23.37 4.71 22.79
CA LEU A 103 22.24 4.32 23.63
C LEU A 103 21.70 5.50 24.43
N GLN A 104 22.58 6.33 24.99
CA GLN A 104 22.18 7.54 25.73
C GLN A 104 21.42 8.50 24.81
N ALA A 105 21.91 8.73 23.58
CA ALA A 105 21.25 9.59 22.61
C ALA A 105 19.83 9.12 22.26
N LEU A 106 19.63 7.81 22.10
CA LEU A 106 18.31 7.23 21.82
C LEU A 106 17.33 7.41 22.99
N VAL A 107 17.80 7.28 24.23
CA VAL A 107 16.97 7.55 25.43
C VAL A 107 16.55 9.01 25.49
N VAL A 108 17.45 9.94 25.11
CA VAL A 108 17.11 11.37 25.05
C VAL A 108 16.07 11.65 23.97
N GLU A 109 16.25 11.13 22.75
CA GLU A 109 15.28 11.29 21.65
C GLU A 109 13.89 10.72 22.02
N GLU A 110 13.83 9.57 22.68
CA GLU A 110 12.58 8.97 23.12
C GLU A 110 11.89 9.82 24.21
N ALA A 111 12.65 10.36 25.16
CA ALA A 111 12.12 11.24 26.20
C ALA A 111 11.54 12.54 25.61
N GLU A 112 12.21 13.15 24.64
CA GLU A 112 11.73 14.36 23.96
C GLU A 112 10.45 14.11 23.16
N ASN A 113 10.41 13.01 22.40
CA ASN A 113 9.23 12.63 21.63
C ASN A 113 8.03 12.33 22.54
N THR A 114 8.25 11.68 23.67
CA THR A 114 7.17 11.34 24.63
C THR A 114 6.65 12.58 25.36
N GLN A 115 7.51 13.55 25.67
CA GLN A 115 7.11 14.83 26.24
C GLN A 115 6.32 15.70 25.24
N ALA A 116 6.66 15.64 23.95
CA ALA A 116 5.91 16.34 22.90
C ALA A 116 4.50 15.78 22.71
N VAL A 117 4.31 14.46 22.86
CA VAL A 117 3.00 13.80 22.79
C VAL A 117 2.13 14.15 24.01
N ASN A 118 2.70 14.20 25.22
CA ASN A 118 1.96 14.56 26.45
C ASN A 118 1.63 16.06 26.58
N ARG A 119 2.12 16.91 25.67
CA ARG A 119 1.80 18.35 25.60
C ARG A 119 0.68 18.70 24.60
N ARG A 120 0.06 17.71 23.97
CA ARG A 120 -1.17 17.85 23.17
C ARG A 120 -2.35 17.25 23.91
#